data_AF-A0A966SUQ2-F1
#
_entry.id   AF-A0A966SUQ2-F1
#
_cell.length_a   1.000
_cell.length_b   1.000
_cell.length_c   1.000
_cell.angle_alpha   90.00
_cell.angle_beta   90.00
_cell.angle_gamma   90.00
#
_symmetry.space_group_name_H-M   'P 1'
#
loop_
_entity.id
_entity.type
_entity.pdbx_description
1 polymer ?
#
loop_
_entity_poly.entity_id
_entity_poly.type
_entity_poly.pdbx_seq_one_letter_code
_entity_poly.pdbx_strand_id
1 'polypeptide(L)' 'MDLFAVGVDGTGFSRLTTLGEDSPSASWSPDGTRLALVSGGGIYVLTPSSNDLRVVDAAGGHGAIDWR' A
#
# COMPACT_ATOMS: atom_id res chain seq x y z
N MET A 1 8.51 -8.72 3.08
CA MET A 1 8.88 -7.32 2.80
C MET A 1 7.86 -6.38 3.43
N ASP A 2 8.29 -5.17 3.79
CA ASP A 2 7.45 -4.15 4.39
C ASP A 2 7.46 -2.89 3.54
N LEU A 3 6.34 -2.16 3.55
CA LEU A 3 6.26 -0.87 2.89
C LEU A 3 6.57 0.25 3.88
N PHE A 4 7.39 1.19 3.43
CA PHE A 4 7.71 2.42 4.16
C PHE A 4 7.33 3.63 3.31
N ALA A 5 6.90 4.70 3.96
CA ALA A 5 6.75 6.02 3.35
C ALA A 5 7.75 6.99 3.95
N VAL A 6 8.15 7.95 3.13
CA VAL A 6 8.88 9.14 3.52
C VAL A 6 8.30 10.31 2.75
N GLY A 7 8.21 11.47 3.38
CA GLY A 7 7.85 12.71 2.71
C GLY A 7 8.86 13.04 1.60
N VAL A 8 8.41 13.80 0.61
CA VAL A 8 9.28 14.26 -0.50
C VAL A 8 10.44 15.13 -0.02
N ASP A 9 10.32 15.71 1.17
CA ASP A 9 11.34 16.47 1.88
C ASP A 9 12.32 15.59 2.69
N GLY A 10 12.13 14.26 2.65
CA GLY A 10 12.92 13.30 3.40
C GLY A 10 12.50 13.13 4.87
N THR A 11 11.43 13.81 5.31
CA THR A 11 10.95 13.72 6.70
C THR A 11 9.77 12.75 6.84
N GLY A 12 9.35 12.45 8.07
CA GLY A 12 8.15 11.63 8.30
C GLY A 12 8.29 10.16 7.90
N PHE A 13 9.50 9.60 7.98
CA PHE A 13 9.74 8.18 7.72
C PHE A 13 8.86 7.31 8.63
N SER A 14 8.01 6.50 8.03
CA SER A 14 7.11 5.60 8.77
C SER A 14 6.96 4.27 8.06
N ARG A 15 6.84 3.21 8.87
CA ARG A 15 6.45 1.89 8.37
C ARG A 15 4.94 1.89 8.19
N LEU A 16 4.50 1.61 6.98
CA LEU A 16 3.10 1.64 6.60
C LEU A 16 2.43 0.27 6.73
N THR A 17 3.20 -0.81 6.55
CA THR A 17 2.65 -2.16 6.61
C THR A 17 3.60 -3.18 7.24
N THR A 18 3.00 -4.25 7.77
CA THR A 18 3.65 -5.49 8.23
C THR A 18 3.06 -6.66 7.43
N LEU A 19 3.26 -6.70 6.12
CA LEU A 19 2.59 -7.69 5.25
C LEU A 19 3.28 -9.06 5.24
N GLY A 20 4.54 -9.14 5.67
CA GLY A 20 5.23 -10.42 5.84
C GLY A 20 5.57 -11.18 4.54
N GLU A 21 5.17 -10.68 3.36
CA GLU A 21 5.31 -11.41 2.08
C GLU A 21 6.36 -10.82 1.14
N ASP A 22 6.84 -11.65 0.21
CA ASP A 22 8.09 -11.47 -0.53
C ASP A 22 8.03 -10.46 -1.68
N SER A 23 6.85 -10.02 -2.14
CA SER A 23 6.71 -9.10 -3.29
C SER A 23 5.37 -8.35 -3.34
N PRO A 24 5.12 -7.38 -2.44
CA PRO A 24 3.93 -6.54 -2.57
C PRO A 24 4.03 -5.65 -3.81
N SER A 25 2.97 -5.60 -4.62
CA SER A 25 2.82 -4.59 -5.68
C SER A 25 2.09 -3.37 -5.13
N ALA A 26 2.49 -2.17 -5.53
CA ALA A 26 1.86 -0.95 -5.05
C ALA A 26 1.71 0.09 -6.18
N SER A 27 0.62 0.86 -6.14
CA SER A 27 0.37 1.96 -7.06
C SER A 27 -0.30 3.13 -6.34
N TRP A 28 0.10 4.36 -6.65
CA TRP A 28 -0.47 5.58 -6.08
C TRP A 28 -1.74 5.98 -6.81
N SER A 29 -2.72 6.49 -6.05
CA SER A 29 -3.87 7.17 -6.64
C SER A 29 -3.39 8.39 -7.44
N PRO A 30 -4.10 8.79 -8.51
CA PRO A 30 -3.70 9.94 -9.31
C PRO A 30 -3.61 11.26 -8.52
N ASP A 31 -4.40 11.37 -7.45
CA ASP A 31 -4.40 12.52 -6.54
C ASP A 31 -3.32 12.44 -5.44
N GLY A 32 -2.54 11.35 -5.39
CA GLY A 32 -1.46 11.14 -4.42
C GLY A 32 -1.92 10.91 -2.97
N THR A 33 -3.22 10.80 -2.72
CA THR A 33 -3.75 10.69 -1.34
C THR A 33 -3.82 9.26 -0.83
N ARG A 34 -3.75 8.27 -1.72
CA ARG A 34 -3.93 6.85 -1.40
C ARG A 34 -2.92 5.99 -2.12
N LEU A 35 -2.56 4.89 -1.49
CA LEU A 35 -1.75 3.85 -2.08
C LEU A 35 -2.54 2.55 -2.12
N ALA A 36 -2.67 1.97 -3.31
CA ALA A 36 -3.19 0.62 -3.47
C ALA A 36 -2.05 -0.38 -3.30
N LEU A 37 -2.30 -1.48 -2.59
CA LEU A 37 -1.36 -2.56 -2.40
C LEU A 37 -2.01 -3.89 -2.76
N VAL A 38 -1.24 -4.76 -3.39
CA VAL A 38 -1.56 -6.18 -3.58
C VAL A 38 -0.52 -7.02 -2.87
N SER A 39 -0.99 -7.97 -2.06
CA SER A 39 -0.19 -9.06 -1.52
C SER A 39 -0.92 -10.40 -1.73
N GLY A 40 -0.28 -11.52 -1.39
CA GLY A 40 -0.91 -12.84 -1.40
C GLY A 40 -2.15 -12.93 -0.51
N GLY A 41 -2.29 -12.04 0.48
CA GLY A 41 -3.43 -11.95 1.39
C GLY A 41 -4.60 -11.07 0.93
N GLY A 42 -4.46 -10.33 -0.18
CA GLY A 42 -5.55 -9.50 -0.71
C GLY A 42 -5.14 -8.15 -1.31
N ILE A 43 -6.15 -7.33 -1.56
CA ILE A 43 -6.03 -5.93 -1.99
C ILE A 43 -6.28 -5.02 -0.80
N TYR A 44 -5.38 -4.06 -0.62
CA TYR A 44 -5.44 -3.07 0.45
C TYR A 44 -5.36 -1.66 -0.14
N VAL A 45 -5.99 -0.71 0.54
CA VAL A 45 -5.82 0.72 0.28
C VAL A 45 -5.34 1.37 1.56
N LEU A 46 -4.21 2.08 1.45
CA LEU A 46 -3.59 2.82 2.53
C LEU A 46 -3.79 4.32 2.30
N THR A 47 -4.14 5.03 3.36
CA THR A 47 -4.09 6.49 3.42
C THR A 47 -2.86 6.90 4.25
N PRO A 48 -1.77 7.39 3.63
CA PRO A 48 -0.50 7.63 4.33
C PRO A 48 -0.60 8.71 5.41
N SER A 49 -1.40 9.76 5.18
CA SER A 49 -1.52 10.90 6.10
C SER A 49 -2.11 10.52 7.46
N SER A 50 -2.97 9.50 7.51
CA SER A 50 -3.59 8.98 8.73
C SER A 50 -3.07 7.60 9.14
N ASN A 51 -2.16 7.02 8.36
CA ASN A 51 -1.73 5.63 8.47
C ASN A 51 -2.91 4.63 8.53
N ASP A 52 -4.00 4.95 7.81
CA ASP A 52 -5.21 4.14 7.79
C ASP A 52 -5.08 3.07 6.69
N LEU A 53 -5.12 1.80 7.06
CA LEU A 53 -5.02 0.67 6.15
C LEU A 53 -6.34 -0.09 6.11
N ARG A 54 -6.97 -0.10 4.93
CA ARG A 54 -8.24 -0.78 4.70
C ARG A 54 -8.06 -1.96 3.76
N VAL A 55 -8.67 -3.09 4.12
CA VAL A 55 -8.84 -4.24 3.22
C VAL A 55 -9.97 -3.96 2.23
N VAL A 56 -9.69 -4.11 0.95
CA VAL A 56 -10.68 -3.99 -0.14
C VAL A 56 -11.17 -5.38 -0.55
N ASP A 57 -10.25 -6.33 -0.68
CA ASP A 57 -10.54 -7.73 -0.94
C ASP A 57 -9.55 -8.59 -0.14
N ALA A 58 -10.03 -9.67 0.45
CA ALA A 58 -9.23 -10.63 1.23
C ALA A 58 -9.04 -11.96 0.50
N ALA A 59 -9.56 -12.08 -0.73
CA ALA A 59 -9.24 -13.20 -1.60
C ALA A 59 -7.77 -13.07 -2.04
N GLY A 60 -6.99 -14.15 -1.97
CA GLY A 60 -5.62 -14.14 -2.50
C GLY A 60 -5.59 -14.21 -4.03
N GLY A 61 -4.40 -14.09 -4.62
CA GLY A 61 -4.17 -14.38 -6.04
C GLY A 61 -4.44 -13.24 -7.01
N HIS A 62 -4.42 -12.00 -6.53
CA HIS A 62 -4.55 -10.82 -7.39
C HIS A 62 -3.24 -10.52 -8.14
N GLY A 63 -3.37 -10.09 -9.40
CA GLY A 63 -2.25 -9.61 -10.23
C GLY A 63 -1.85 -8.18 -9.91
N ALA A 64 -1.11 -7.53 -10.83
CA ALA A 64 -0.74 -6.13 -10.67
C ALA A 64 -1.98 -5.21 -10.60
N ILE A 65 -1.90 -4.19 -9.76
CA ILE A 65 -2.97 -3.20 -9.52
C ILE A 65 -2.60 -1.85 -10.14
N ASP A 66 -3.59 -1.20 -10.76
CA ASP A 66 -3.49 0.17 -11.25
C ASP A 66 -4.78 0.96 -10.93
N TRP A 67 -4.65 2.28 -10.78
CA TRP A 67 -5.78 3.20 -10.59
C TRP A 67 -6.21 3.72 -11.97
N ARG A 68 -7.07 2.99 -12.67
CA ARG A 68 -7.68 3.43 -13.95
C ARG A 68 -9.18 3.59 -13.83
#